data_AF-A0A1Y5YAS9-F1
#
_entry.id   AF-A0A1Y5YAS9-F1
#
_cell.length_a   1.000
_cell.length_b   1.000
_cell.length_c   1.000
_cell.angle_alpha   90.00
_cell.angle_beta   90.00
_cell.angle_gamma   90.00
#
_symmetry.space_group_name_H-M   'P 1'
#
loop_
_entity.id
_entity.type
_entity.pdbx_description
1 polymer ?
#
loop_
_entity_poly.entity_id
_entity_poly.type
_entity_poly.pdbx_seq_one_letter_code
_entity_poly.pdbx_strand_id
1 'polypeptide(L)'
;MRTRWASCTPVDRTIRVSERLREVPSWVLDYVLVHELAHLLVPGHDHEFWGLVQRYPKTERAIGYLEGLAAAAGSGPMLED
;
A
#
# COMPACT_ATOMS: atom_id res chain seq x y z
N MET A 1 -5.08 -2.35 5.49
CA MET A 1 -3.70 -2.70 5.00
C MET A 1 -2.61 -1.87 5.72
N ARG A 2 -2.55 -1.89 7.05
CA ARG A 2 -1.49 -1.20 7.79
C ARG A 2 -0.27 -2.10 7.96
N THR A 3 0.91 -1.54 7.66
CA THR A 3 2.23 -2.00 8.09
C THR A 3 2.77 -3.31 7.50
N ARG A 4 3.56 -3.18 6.43
CA ARG A 4 4.76 -4.01 6.13
C ARG A 4 5.54 -3.47 4.91
N TRP A 5 4.87 -2.67 4.08
CA TRP A 5 5.41 -2.13 2.84
C TRP A 5 5.77 -0.64 2.91
N ALA A 6 4.90 0.19 3.51
CA ALA A 6 5.17 1.60 3.76
C ALA A 6 4.36 2.11 4.96
N SER A 7 4.59 3.38 5.31
CA SER A 7 3.76 4.15 6.23
C SER A 7 3.75 5.63 5.87
N CYS A 8 2.64 6.29 6.14
CA CYS A 8 2.46 7.73 6.07
C CYS A 8 2.40 8.33 7.48
N THR A 9 3.11 9.43 7.71
CA THR A 9 2.93 10.30 8.88
C THR A 9 2.18 11.54 8.42
N PRO A 10 0.84 11.62 8.59
CA PRO A 10 0.03 12.69 7.98
C PRO A 10 0.40 14.08 8.46
N VAL A 11 0.75 14.22 9.74
CA VAL A 11 1.15 15.52 10.34
C VAL A 11 2.38 16.12 9.65
N ASP A 12 3.36 15.28 9.29
CA ASP A 12 4.62 15.69 8.66
C ASP A 12 4.62 15.49 7.14
N ARG A 13 3.51 15.00 6.57
CA ARG A 13 3.37 14.58 5.16
C ARG A 13 4.54 13.74 4.66
N THR A 14 5.04 12.87 5.52
CA THR A 14 6.21 12.03 5.23
C THR A 14 5.77 10.60 4.96
N ILE A 15 6.18 10.05 3.82
CA ILE A 15 6.00 8.65 3.47
C ILE A 15 7.33 7.93 3.64
N ARG A 16 7.32 6.80 4.36
CA ARG A 16 8.47 5.92 4.53
C ARG A 16 8.19 4.60 3.84
N VAL A 17 9.07 4.21 2.93
CA VAL A 17 8.93 2.98 2.13
C VAL A 17 9.94 1.95 2.63
N SER A 18 9.50 0.70 2.78
CA SER A 18 10.35 -0.43 3.16
C SER A 18 11.37 -0.74 2.07
N GLU A 19 12.61 -1.05 2.49
CA GLU A 19 13.68 -1.49 1.59
C GLU A 19 13.30 -2.75 0.79
N ARG A 20 12.38 -3.57 1.32
CA ARG A 20 11.85 -4.75 0.64
C ARG A 20 11.14 -4.41 -0.68
N LEU A 21 10.76 -3.16 -0.89
CA LEU A 21 10.17 -2.67 -2.13
C LEU A 21 11.19 -2.14 -3.14
N ARG A 22 12.50 -2.15 -2.86
CA ARG A 22 13.52 -1.65 -3.81
C ARG A 22 13.46 -2.34 -5.17
N GLU A 23 13.20 -3.65 -5.17
CA GLU A 23 13.24 -4.48 -6.38
C GLU A 23 11.86 -4.87 -6.91
N VAL A 24 10.78 -4.37 -6.32
CA VAL A 24 9.44 -4.66 -6.87
C VAL A 24 9.25 -3.88 -8.17
N PRO A 25 8.40 -4.37 -9.08
CA PRO A 25 8.04 -3.60 -10.26
C PRO A 25 7.51 -2.20 -9.88
N SER A 26 7.86 -1.17 -10.64
CA SER A 26 7.50 0.23 -10.33
C SER A 26 6.01 0.41 -10.09
N TRP A 27 5.17 -0.32 -10.84
CA TRP A 27 3.72 -0.24 -10.71
C TRP A 27 3.17 -0.76 -9.38
N VAL A 28 3.95 -1.57 -8.64
CA VAL A 28 3.63 -2.01 -7.27
C VAL A 28 4.01 -0.91 -6.29
N LEU A 29 5.19 -0.30 -6.47
CA LEU A 29 5.62 0.84 -5.65
C LEU A 29 4.65 2.03 -5.80
N ASP A 30 4.22 2.33 -7.02
CA ASP A 30 3.24 3.39 -7.32
C ASP A 30 1.93 3.16 -6.54
N TYR A 31 1.43 1.91 -6.50
CA TYR A 31 0.25 1.56 -5.72
C TYR A 31 0.45 1.83 -4.22
N VAL A 32 1.61 1.43 -3.67
CA VAL A 32 1.93 1.67 -2.25
C VAL A 32 1.99 3.17 -1.97
N LEU A 33 2.58 3.98 -2.86
CA LEU A 33 2.59 5.43 -2.70
C LEU A 33 1.18 6.03 -2.80
N VAL A 34 0.34 5.58 -3.74
CA VAL A 34 -1.07 6.00 -3.84
C VAL A 34 -1.84 5.67 -2.56
N HIS A 35 -1.61 4.49 -1.98
CA HIS A 35 -2.19 4.08 -0.70
C HIS A 35 -1.82 5.04 0.43
N GLU A 36 -0.52 5.32 0.60
CA GLU A 36 -0.04 6.22 1.64
C GLU A 36 -0.46 7.68 1.43
N LEU A 37 -0.59 8.12 0.17
CA LEU A 37 -1.13 9.44 -0.17
C LEU A 37 -2.62 9.55 0.12
N ALA A 38 -3.40 8.48 -0.09
CA ALA A 38 -4.82 8.46 0.25
C ALA A 38 -5.04 8.67 1.75
N HIS A 39 -4.12 8.19 2.60
CA HIS A 39 -4.14 8.45 4.05
C HIS A 39 -3.97 9.92 4.45
N LEU A 40 -3.50 10.79 3.55
CA LEU A 40 -3.49 12.24 3.79
C LEU A 40 -4.89 12.87 3.69
N LEU A 41 -5.83 12.19 3.04
CA LEU A 41 -7.20 12.66 2.80
C LEU A 41 -8.22 11.88 3.64
N VAL A 42 -8.07 10.56 3.71
CA VAL A 42 -8.98 9.65 4.41
C VAL A 42 -8.16 8.76 5.37
N PRO A 43 -8.27 8.94 6.70
CA PRO A 43 -7.45 8.21 7.66
C PRO A 43 -7.69 6.70 7.68
N GLY A 44 -8.94 6.26 7.43
CA GLY A 44 -9.34 4.86 7.43
C GLY A 44 -9.23 4.19 6.06
N HIS A 45 -9.64 2.92 5.98
CA HIS A 45 -9.73 2.12 4.75
C HIS A 45 -11.19 1.92 4.30
N ASP A 46 -12.02 2.96 4.42
CA ASP A 46 -13.44 2.91 4.07
C ASP A 46 -13.70 3.06 2.55
N HIS A 47 -14.97 3.15 2.15
CA HIS A 47 -15.36 3.31 0.75
C HIS A 47 -14.76 4.58 0.11
N GLU A 48 -14.61 5.68 0.86
CA GLU A 48 -14.00 6.91 0.34
C GLU A 48 -12.51 6.69 0.05
N PHE A 49 -11.80 6.05 0.98
CA PHE A 49 -10.41 5.66 0.80
C PHE A 49 -10.23 4.78 -0.45
N TRP A 50 -11.02 3.72 -0.58
CA TRP A 50 -10.91 2.81 -1.72
C TRP A 50 -11.29 3.49 -3.04
N GLY A 51 -12.23 4.44 -3.02
CA GLY A 51 -12.56 5.27 -4.19
C GLY A 51 -11.42 6.17 -4.66
N LEU A 52 -10.48 6.53 -3.77
CA LEU A 52 -9.24 7.22 -4.13
C LEU A 52 -8.19 6.24 -4.68
N VAL A 53 -7.93 5.15 -3.95
CA VAL A 53 -6.88 4.18 -4.29
C VAL A 53 -7.18 3.47 -5.62
N GLN A 54 -8.44 3.14 -5.90
CA GLN A 54 -8.85 2.47 -7.13
C GLN A 54 -8.76 3.34 -8.39
N ARG A 55 -8.48 4.65 -8.26
CA ARG A 55 -8.15 5.51 -9.43
C ARG A 55 -6.84 5.11 -10.08
N TYR A 56 -5.97 4.40 -9.36
CA TYR A 56 -4.77 3.83 -9.94
C TYR A 56 -5.10 2.54 -10.72
N PRO A 57 -4.86 2.46 -12.04
CA PRO A 57 -5.39 1.37 -12.87
C PRO A 57 -4.86 -0.04 -12.54
N LYS A 58 -3.77 -0.15 -11.78
CA LYS A 58 -3.14 -1.44 -11.43
C LYS A 58 -3.34 -1.83 -9.97
N THR A 59 -4.28 -1.19 -9.27
CA THR A 59 -4.54 -1.42 -7.83
C THR A 59 -4.76 -2.90 -7.50
N GLU A 60 -5.70 -3.58 -8.15
CA GLU A 60 -5.98 -5.01 -7.90
C GLU A 60 -4.74 -5.89 -8.13
N ARG A 61 -4.04 -5.66 -9.25
CA ARG A 61 -2.82 -6.41 -9.59
C ARG A 61 -1.71 -6.18 -8.57
N ALA A 62 -1.58 -4.97 -8.04
CA ALA A 62 -0.56 -4.62 -7.04
C ALA A 62 -0.85 -5.24 -5.69
N ILE A 63 -2.12 -5.29 -5.28
CA ILE A 63 -2.57 -6.02 -4.09
C ILE A 63 -2.16 -7.50 -4.21
N GLY A 64 -2.55 -8.17 -5.29
CA GLY A 64 -2.21 -9.59 -5.48
C GLY A 64 -0.70 -9.87 -5.53
N TYR A 65 0.10 -8.95 -6.10
CA TYR A 65 1.57 -9.06 -6.07
C TYR A 65 2.11 -9.00 -4.63
N LEU A 66 1.65 -8.02 -3.84
CA LEU A 66 2.10 -7.84 -2.45
C LEU A 66 1.66 -9.00 -1.55
N GLU A 67 0.47 -9.56 -1.78
CA GLU A 67 0.01 -10.77 -1.11
C GLU A 67 0.91 -11.97 -1.41
N GLY A 68 1.23 -12.21 -2.69
CA GLY A 68 2.15 -13.26 -3.10
C GLY A 68 3.55 -13.08 -2.53
N LEU A 69 4.05 -11.83 -2.51
CA LEU A 69 5.34 -11.49 -1.92
C LEU A 69 5.36 -11.73 -0.39
N ALA A 70 4.28 -11.38 0.31
CA ALA A 70 4.15 -11.64 1.75
C ALA A 70 4.14 -13.13 2.07
N ALA A 71 3.36 -13.91 1.31
CA ALA A 71 3.29 -15.36 1.42
C ALA A 71 4.66 -16.02 1.21
N ALA A 72 5.40 -15.61 0.17
CA ALA A 72 6.74 -16.11 -0.11
C ALA A 72 7.75 -15.77 1.00
N ALA A 73 7.60 -14.62 1.67
CA ALA A 73 8.46 -14.19 2.77
C ALA A 73 8.12 -14.85 4.12
N GLY A 74 7.20 -15.83 4.18
CA GLY A 74 6.75 -16.48 5.41
C GLY A 74 6.05 -15.53 6.39
N SER A 75 5.65 -14.35 5.91
CA SER A 75 4.98 -13.33 6.69
C SER A 75 3.48 -13.53 6.47
N GLY A 76 2.75 -14.05 7.47
CA GLY A 76 1.33 -14.44 7.37
C GLY A 76 0.40 -13.39 6.73
N PRO A 77 -0.83 -13.80 6.31
CA PRO A 77 -1.68 -13.06 5.38
C PRO A 77 -1.87 -11.60 5.79
N MET A 78 -1.80 -10.69 4.80
CA MET A 78 -1.83 -9.23 5.00
C MET A 78 -3.23 -8.62 4.97
N LEU A 79 -4.26 -9.38 5.37
CA LEU A 79 -5.64 -8.94 5.32
C LEU A 79 -6.24 -8.83 6.72
N GLU A 80 -5.92 -7.74 7.42
CA GLU A 80 -6.81 -7.16 8.45
C GLU A 80 -6.78 -5.62 8.33
N ASP A 81 -7.85 -5.12 7.72
CA ASP A 81 -8.66 -3.92 8.00
C ASP A 81 -9.43 -3.57 6.72
#